data_AF-A0A227PEI9-F1
#
_entry.id   AF-A0A227PEI9-F1
#
_cell.length_a   1.000
_cell.length_b   1.000
_cell.length_c   1.000
_cell.angle_alpha   90.00
_cell.angle_beta   90.00
_cell.angle_gamma   90.00
#
_symmetry.space_group_name_H-M   'P 1'
#
loop_
_entity.id
_entity.type
_entity.pdbx_description
1 polymer ?
#
loop_
_entity_poly.entity_id
_entity_poly.type
_entity_poly.pdbx_seq_one_letter_code
_entity_poly.pdbx_strand_id
1 'polypeptide(L)'
;KADLPKIDKDLPFIELEGKFTATVPYTLEGWSKGVDLSKEDPEKLEAEVKGRMNEIADLYRNKDIEGLAKEQHNRVKEIDQAFYFNKKESSEEWETELKDDFNQSIGIEVVKGKMKIMGEGKLVTILIDKGPFYNKAVIRNETKDTYIVYPQYFYRPSPGAKLEI
;
A
#
# COMPACT_ATOMS: atom_id res chain seq x y z
N LYS A 1 -30.97 0.17 -10.15
CA LYS A 1 -30.39 1.52 -9.95
C LYS A 1 -31.55 2.42 -9.54
N ALA A 2 -31.49 3.04 -8.37
CA ALA A 2 -32.48 4.06 -8.02
C ALA A 2 -32.13 5.31 -8.83
N ASP A 3 -33.04 5.75 -9.70
CA ASP A 3 -32.91 7.02 -10.38
C ASP A 3 -33.15 8.12 -9.33
N LEU A 4 -32.07 8.78 -8.93
CA LEU A 4 -32.17 9.96 -8.10
C LEU A 4 -32.95 11.02 -8.90
N PRO A 5 -33.94 11.68 -8.29
CA PRO A 5 -34.72 12.71 -8.98
C PRO A 5 -33.79 13.82 -9.44
N LYS A 6 -33.89 14.18 -10.72
CA LYS A 6 -33.17 15.36 -11.22
C LYS A 6 -33.73 16.60 -10.55
N ILE A 7 -32.84 17.35 -9.92
CA ILE A 7 -33.17 18.65 -9.36
C ILE A 7 -33.12 19.66 -10.51
N ASP A 8 -34.26 19.88 -11.16
CA ASP A 8 -34.41 20.75 -12.33
C ASP A 8 -34.71 22.22 -11.96
N LYS A 9 -34.61 22.55 -10.67
CA LYS A 9 -34.94 23.86 -10.09
C LYS A 9 -33.87 24.26 -9.10
N ASP A 10 -33.53 25.54 -9.09
CA ASP A 10 -32.61 26.11 -8.11
C ASP A 10 -33.28 26.04 -6.72
N LEU A 11 -32.88 25.05 -5.92
CA LEU A 11 -33.39 24.86 -4.56
C LEU A 11 -32.51 25.65 -3.60
N PRO A 12 -33.10 26.40 -2.65
CA PRO A 12 -32.31 27.08 -1.64
C PRO A 12 -31.56 26.05 -0.78
N PHE A 13 -30.23 26.13 -0.76
CA PHE A 13 -29.37 25.40 0.15
C PHE A 13 -28.55 26.38 0.98
N ILE A 14 -28.13 25.93 2.17
CA ILE A 14 -27.22 26.68 3.04
C ILE A 14 -25.92 25.88 3.08
N GLU A 15 -24.85 26.49 2.57
CA GLU A 15 -23.50 25.96 2.68
C GLU A 15 -22.74 26.78 3.74
N LEU A 16 -22.16 26.08 4.71
CA LEU A 16 -21.32 26.67 5.74
C LEU A 16 -19.88 26.26 5.47
N GLU A 17 -19.10 27.18 4.92
CA GLU A 17 -17.65 27.02 4.77
C GLU A 17 -16.95 27.59 6.01
N GLY A 18 -16.08 26.79 6.62
CA GLY A 18 -15.27 27.20 7.76
C GLY A 18 -13.85 26.68 7.62
N LYS A 19 -12.87 27.49 8.04
CA LYS A 19 -11.48 27.07 8.15
C LYS A 19 -11.12 26.95 9.63
N PHE A 20 -10.48 25.86 9.99
CA PHE A 20 -9.86 25.69 11.29
C PHE A 20 -8.43 25.20 11.11
N THR A 21 -7.57 25.54 12.06
CA THR A 21 -6.22 24.99 12.13
C THR A 21 -6.24 23.83 13.10
N ALA A 22 -6.01 22.61 12.61
CA ALA A 22 -5.82 21.44 13.46
C ALA A 22 -4.38 21.42 13.97
N THR A 23 -4.19 21.34 15.29
CA THR A 23 -2.88 21.03 15.88
C THR A 23 -2.90 19.57 16.29
N VAL A 24 -2.04 18.76 15.68
CA VAL A 24 -1.85 17.34 16.03
C VAL A 24 -0.53 17.15 16.76
N PRO A 25 -0.41 16.24 17.75
CA PRO A 25 0.78 16.09 18.57
C PRO A 25 1.85 15.19 17.91
N TYR A 26 1.93 15.19 16.57
CA TYR A 26 2.88 14.37 15.83
C TYR A 26 3.28 14.99 14.49
N THR A 27 4.42 14.50 13.97
CA THR A 27 4.86 14.70 12.59
C THR A 27 4.98 13.32 11.94
N LEU A 28 4.42 13.16 10.74
CA LEU A 28 4.59 11.95 9.93
C LEU A 28 5.65 12.25 8.87
N GLU A 29 6.82 11.65 9.01
CA GLU A 29 7.89 11.82 8.02
C GLU A 29 7.66 10.89 6.82
N GLY A 30 7.32 9.62 7.07
CA GLY A 30 7.13 8.62 6.04
C GLY A 30 8.22 8.61 4.98
N TRP A 31 7.80 8.38 3.74
CA TRP A 31 8.67 8.38 2.57
C TRP A 31 9.16 9.77 2.15
N SER A 32 8.65 10.87 2.73
CA SER A 32 8.88 12.23 2.22
C SER A 32 10.35 12.66 2.26
N LYS A 33 11.12 12.15 3.22
CA LYS A 33 12.57 12.38 3.35
C LYS A 33 13.43 11.34 2.65
N GLY A 34 12.81 10.36 1.96
CA GLY A 34 13.52 9.30 1.27
C GLY A 34 14.42 9.80 0.14
N VAL A 35 15.20 8.90 -0.45
CA VAL A 35 16.02 9.19 -1.63
C VAL A 35 15.13 9.42 -2.85
N ASP A 36 15.56 10.32 -3.74
CA ASP A 36 14.91 10.49 -5.05
C ASP A 36 15.38 9.38 -6.01
N LEU A 37 14.56 8.35 -6.11
CA LEU A 37 14.78 7.13 -6.90
C LEU A 37 14.77 7.41 -8.41
N SER A 38 14.21 8.53 -8.87
CA SER A 38 14.25 8.91 -10.29
C SER A 38 15.67 9.23 -10.80
N LYS A 39 16.61 9.42 -9.88
CA LYS A 39 18.02 9.69 -10.16
C LYS A 39 18.91 8.44 -10.08
N GLU A 40 18.36 7.30 -9.65
CA GLU A 40 19.08 6.03 -9.62
C GLU A 40 19.12 5.38 -11.02
N ASP A 41 20.01 4.40 -11.20
CA ASP A 41 20.04 3.61 -12.43
C ASP A 41 18.75 2.79 -12.55
N PRO A 42 17.97 2.97 -13.64
CA PRO A 42 16.62 2.41 -13.73
C PRO A 42 16.62 0.88 -13.81
N GLU A 43 17.61 0.26 -14.44
CA GLU A 43 17.68 -1.19 -14.58
C GLU A 43 18.04 -1.86 -13.25
N LYS A 44 19.01 -1.27 -12.51
CA LYS A 44 19.37 -1.75 -11.17
C LYS A 44 18.22 -1.57 -10.19
N LEU A 45 17.55 -0.43 -10.22
CA LEU A 45 16.38 -0.17 -9.37
C LEU A 45 15.26 -1.17 -9.67
N GLU A 46 14.93 -1.39 -10.95
CA GLU A 46 13.89 -2.35 -11.32
C GLU A 46 14.22 -3.78 -10.86
N ALA A 47 15.49 -4.19 -10.96
CA ALA A 47 15.94 -5.48 -10.46
C ALA A 47 15.80 -5.61 -8.94
N GLU A 48 16.19 -4.56 -8.18
CA GLU A 48 16.03 -4.51 -6.72
C GLU A 48 14.55 -4.59 -6.33
N VAL A 49 13.68 -3.80 -6.97
CA VAL A 49 12.24 -3.78 -6.68
C VAL A 49 11.60 -5.14 -6.99
N LYS A 50 11.98 -5.80 -8.09
CA LYS A 50 11.53 -7.18 -8.38
C LYS A 50 12.00 -8.17 -7.32
N GLY A 51 13.24 -8.04 -6.85
CA GLY A 51 13.77 -8.83 -5.74
C GLY A 51 12.92 -8.68 -4.48
N ARG A 52 12.65 -7.43 -4.10
CA ARG A 52 11.82 -7.10 -2.93
C ARG A 52 10.38 -7.60 -3.07
N MET A 53 9.76 -7.46 -4.24
CA MET A 53 8.43 -8.04 -4.50
C MET A 53 8.41 -9.56 -4.29
N ASN A 54 9.45 -10.27 -4.73
CA ASN A 54 9.57 -11.72 -4.52
C ASN A 54 9.82 -12.07 -3.05
N GLU A 55 10.70 -11.35 -2.35
CA GLU A 55 10.93 -11.53 -0.91
C GLU A 55 9.62 -11.40 -0.13
N ILE A 56 8.82 -10.36 -0.40
CA ILE A 56 7.51 -10.17 0.24
C ILE A 56 6.52 -11.26 -0.17
N ALA A 57 6.48 -11.63 -1.45
CA ALA A 57 5.60 -12.71 -1.92
C ALA A 57 5.94 -14.06 -1.27
N ASP A 58 7.21 -14.33 -1.00
CA ASP A 58 7.63 -15.56 -0.30
C ASP A 58 7.15 -15.58 1.14
N LEU A 59 7.12 -14.43 1.83
CA LEU A 59 6.49 -14.34 3.16
C LEU A 59 5.00 -14.70 3.11
N TYR A 60 4.26 -14.18 2.11
CA TYR A 60 2.86 -14.56 1.90
C TYR A 60 2.70 -16.05 1.55
N ARG A 61 3.56 -16.61 0.68
CA ARG A 61 3.53 -18.04 0.32
C ARG A 61 3.76 -18.94 1.52
N ASN A 62 4.69 -18.54 2.38
CA ASN A 62 5.06 -19.28 3.58
C ASN A 62 4.10 -19.01 4.75
N LYS A 63 3.10 -18.13 4.56
CA LYS A 63 2.18 -17.67 5.61
C LYS A 63 2.94 -17.12 6.83
N ASP A 64 4.09 -16.48 6.59
CA ASP A 64 4.97 -15.94 7.62
C ASP A 64 4.46 -14.57 8.09
N ILE A 65 3.51 -14.62 9.02
CA ILE A 65 2.89 -13.42 9.59
C ILE A 65 3.93 -12.56 10.34
N GLU A 66 4.86 -13.19 11.05
CA GLU A 66 5.88 -12.46 11.81
C GLU A 66 6.85 -11.72 10.87
N GLY A 67 7.26 -12.37 9.78
CA GLY A 67 8.06 -11.75 8.73
C GLY A 67 7.34 -10.58 8.05
N LEU A 68 6.06 -10.75 7.73
CA LEU A 68 5.24 -9.66 7.17
C LEU A 68 5.09 -8.50 8.15
N ALA A 69 4.89 -8.78 9.43
CA ALA A 69 4.78 -7.76 10.48
C ALA A 69 6.06 -6.92 10.58
N LYS A 70 7.23 -7.57 10.48
CA LYS A 70 8.54 -6.90 10.48
C LYS A 70 8.71 -5.97 9.28
N GLU A 71 8.37 -6.46 8.08
CA GLU A 71 8.48 -5.68 6.84
C GLU A 71 7.51 -4.49 6.80
N GLN A 72 6.34 -4.61 7.45
CA GLN A 72 5.30 -3.57 7.49
C GLN A 72 5.38 -2.64 8.71
N HIS A 73 6.31 -2.89 9.64
CA HIS A 73 6.31 -2.27 10.97
C HIS A 73 6.31 -0.74 10.93
N ASN A 74 7.19 -0.15 10.11
CA ASN A 74 7.32 1.30 10.01
C ASN A 74 6.03 1.93 9.47
N ARG A 75 5.47 1.37 8.38
CA ARG A 75 4.19 1.82 7.82
C ARG A 75 3.05 1.72 8.81
N VAL A 76 2.89 0.58 9.50
CA VAL A 76 1.80 0.37 10.47
C VAL A 76 1.91 1.36 11.63
N LYS A 77 3.12 1.57 12.15
CA LYS A 77 3.37 2.53 13.23
C LYS A 77 2.95 3.96 12.84
N GLU A 78 3.21 4.39 11.61
CA GLU A 78 2.80 5.71 11.12
C GLU A 78 1.29 5.82 10.94
N ILE A 79 0.64 4.77 10.43
CA ILE A 79 -0.83 4.72 10.30
C ILE A 79 -1.50 4.77 11.68
N ASP A 80 -1.05 3.94 12.62
CA ASP A 80 -1.61 3.93 13.98
C ASP A 80 -1.49 5.31 14.64
N GLN A 81 -0.36 5.98 14.44
CA GLN A 81 -0.16 7.35 14.92
C GLN A 81 -1.08 8.35 14.22
N ALA A 82 -1.24 8.25 12.90
CA ALA A 82 -2.07 9.15 12.10
C ALA A 82 -3.55 9.06 12.49
N PHE A 83 -4.05 7.83 12.66
CA PHE A 83 -5.45 7.53 12.96
C PHE A 83 -5.77 7.44 14.46
N TYR A 84 -4.77 7.68 15.32
CA TYR A 84 -4.89 7.55 16.78
C TYR A 84 -5.37 6.16 17.22
N PHE A 85 -4.99 5.12 16.49
CA PHE A 85 -5.32 3.74 16.85
C PHE A 85 -4.49 3.25 18.03
N ASN A 86 -5.07 2.35 18.81
CA ASN A 86 -4.33 1.60 19.81
C ASN A 86 -3.52 0.50 19.13
N LYS A 87 -2.19 0.56 19.24
CA LYS A 87 -1.25 -0.35 18.56
C LYS A 87 -1.59 -1.83 18.73
N LYS A 88 -2.05 -2.22 19.92
CA LYS A 88 -2.34 -3.63 20.21
C LYS A 88 -3.54 -4.13 19.40
N GLU A 89 -4.63 -3.38 19.38
CA GLU A 89 -5.87 -3.73 18.69
C GLU A 89 -5.64 -3.75 17.17
N SER A 90 -4.99 -2.71 16.63
CA SER A 90 -4.61 -2.63 15.21
C SER A 90 -3.76 -3.82 14.74
N SER A 91 -2.79 -4.24 15.56
CA SER A 91 -1.96 -5.41 15.23
C SER A 91 -2.73 -6.73 15.27
N GLU A 92 -3.61 -6.93 16.25
CA GLU A 92 -4.39 -8.17 16.40
C GLU A 92 -5.42 -8.32 15.28
N GLU A 93 -6.07 -7.21 14.90
CA GLU A 93 -6.99 -7.17 13.75
C GLU A 93 -6.28 -7.50 12.44
N TRP A 94 -5.15 -6.85 12.16
CA TRP A 94 -4.37 -7.09 10.95
C TRP A 94 -3.87 -8.54 10.84
N GLU A 95 -3.38 -9.12 11.94
CA GLU A 95 -2.99 -10.53 11.97
C GLU A 95 -4.16 -11.48 11.74
N THR A 96 -5.35 -11.12 12.24
CA THR A 96 -6.57 -11.93 12.09
C THR A 96 -7.04 -11.91 10.63
N GLU A 97 -7.07 -10.74 10.00
CA GLU A 97 -7.38 -10.61 8.57
C GLU A 97 -6.41 -11.43 7.70
N LEU A 98 -5.10 -11.38 7.98
CA LEU A 98 -4.13 -12.20 7.25
C LEU A 98 -4.34 -13.71 7.45
N LYS A 99 -4.70 -14.15 8.66
CA LYS A 99 -5.01 -15.57 8.92
C LYS A 99 -6.21 -16.02 8.11
N ASP A 100 -7.26 -15.19 8.04
CA ASP A 100 -8.46 -15.49 7.26
C ASP A 100 -8.17 -15.54 5.76
N ASP A 101 -7.41 -14.58 5.24
CA ASP A 101 -6.91 -14.58 3.86
C ASP A 101 -6.12 -15.86 3.53
N PHE A 102 -5.24 -16.30 4.45
CA PHE A 102 -4.44 -17.50 4.28
C PHE A 102 -5.24 -18.79 4.37
N ASN A 103 -6.33 -18.80 5.13
CA ASN A 103 -7.23 -19.95 5.20
C ASN A 103 -8.02 -20.13 3.90
N GLN A 104 -8.29 -19.02 3.18
CA GLN A 104 -8.99 -19.02 1.89
C GLN A 104 -8.05 -19.14 0.68
N SER A 105 -6.74 -19.04 0.90
CA SER A 105 -5.71 -19.03 -0.13
C SER A 105 -5.59 -20.36 -0.86
N ILE A 106 -5.66 -20.30 -2.19
CA ILE A 106 -5.29 -21.37 -3.13
C ILE A 106 -3.80 -21.24 -3.49
N GLY A 107 -3.31 -20.01 -3.67
CA GLY A 107 -1.90 -19.76 -3.96
C GLY A 107 -1.57 -18.27 -4.09
N ILE A 108 -0.29 -17.95 -3.89
CA ILE A 108 0.25 -16.60 -4.07
C ILE A 108 1.01 -16.53 -5.39
N GLU A 109 0.57 -15.64 -6.27
CA GLU A 109 1.20 -15.34 -7.55
C GLU A 109 1.87 -13.96 -7.53
N VAL A 110 2.95 -13.85 -8.32
CA VAL A 110 3.57 -12.57 -8.67
C VAL A 110 3.47 -12.43 -10.18
N VAL A 111 2.55 -11.59 -10.64
CA VAL A 111 2.32 -11.40 -12.07
C VAL A 111 3.25 -10.35 -12.67
N LYS A 112 3.38 -10.37 -14.00
CA LYS A 112 4.18 -9.37 -14.71
C LYS A 112 3.53 -7.99 -14.61
N GLY A 113 4.35 -6.97 -14.45
CA GLY A 113 3.96 -5.57 -14.45
C GLY A 113 5.11 -4.67 -14.90
N LYS A 114 4.90 -3.36 -14.76
CA LYS A 114 5.91 -2.34 -15.02
C LYS A 114 6.23 -1.55 -13.76
N MET A 115 7.51 -1.23 -13.59
CA MET A 115 7.96 -0.35 -12.53
C MET A 115 7.32 1.04 -12.69
N LYS A 116 6.93 1.63 -11.57
CA LYS A 116 6.42 3.01 -11.50
C LYS A 116 7.09 3.75 -10.37
N ILE A 117 7.58 4.95 -10.68
CA ILE A 117 8.10 5.91 -9.72
C ILE A 117 7.02 6.98 -9.48
N MET A 118 6.77 7.31 -8.22
CA MET A 118 5.72 8.23 -7.78
C MET A 118 6.20 9.06 -6.58
N GLY A 119 5.33 9.89 -6.02
CA GLY A 119 5.63 10.66 -4.80
C GLY A 119 6.86 11.55 -4.98
N GLU A 120 6.93 12.31 -6.08
CA GLU A 120 8.08 13.17 -6.41
C GLU A 120 9.42 12.43 -6.47
N GLY A 121 9.40 11.19 -6.98
CA GLY A 121 10.59 10.36 -7.10
C GLY A 121 10.90 9.51 -5.86
N LYS A 122 10.13 9.64 -4.78
CA LYS A 122 10.45 9.00 -3.48
C LYS A 122 9.86 7.61 -3.31
N LEU A 123 8.86 7.25 -4.12
CA LEU A 123 8.20 5.96 -4.06
C LEU A 123 8.42 5.17 -5.34
N VAL A 124 8.59 3.87 -5.21
CA VAL A 124 8.67 2.93 -6.34
C VAL A 124 7.80 1.69 -6.09
N THR A 125 7.20 1.16 -7.14
CA THR A 125 6.40 -0.07 -7.11
C THR A 125 6.43 -0.75 -8.48
N ILE A 126 5.82 -1.93 -8.60
CA ILE A 126 5.51 -2.58 -9.87
C ILE A 126 4.01 -2.84 -9.91
N LEU A 127 3.35 -2.32 -10.93
CA LEU A 127 1.91 -2.52 -11.14
C LEU A 127 1.65 -3.23 -12.47
N ILE A 128 0.55 -3.98 -12.53
CA ILE A 128 0.07 -4.61 -13.76
C ILE A 128 -0.19 -3.53 -14.81
N ASP A 129 0.36 -3.72 -16.01
CA ASP A 129 0.39 -2.68 -17.06
C ASP A 129 -0.58 -2.95 -18.23
N LYS A 130 -1.38 -4.02 -18.14
CA LYS A 130 -2.37 -4.39 -19.16
C LYS A 130 -3.51 -5.24 -18.61
N GLY A 131 -4.62 -5.27 -19.34
CA GLY A 131 -5.76 -6.14 -19.05
C GLY A 131 -6.67 -5.62 -17.93
N PRO A 132 -7.61 -6.45 -17.43
CA PRO A 132 -8.66 -6.01 -16.49
C PRO A 132 -8.12 -5.60 -15.11
N PHE A 133 -6.89 -5.99 -14.78
CA PHE A 133 -6.22 -5.63 -13.53
C PHE A 133 -5.22 -4.47 -13.71
N TYR A 134 -5.35 -3.67 -14.77
CA TYR A 134 -4.49 -2.51 -15.02
C TYR A 134 -4.35 -1.63 -13.76
N ASN A 135 -3.12 -1.24 -13.43
CA ASN A 135 -2.74 -0.48 -12.24
C ASN A 135 -3.03 -1.16 -10.88
N LYS A 136 -3.28 -2.48 -10.85
CA LYS A 136 -3.33 -3.25 -9.60
C LYS A 136 -1.96 -3.81 -9.23
N ALA A 137 -1.81 -4.22 -7.97
CA ALA A 137 -0.61 -4.83 -7.43
C ALA A 137 -0.28 -6.15 -8.13
N VAL A 138 1.01 -6.47 -8.22
CA VAL A 138 1.49 -7.69 -8.85
C VAL A 138 1.48 -8.92 -7.94
N ILE A 139 1.52 -8.72 -6.61
CA ILE A 139 1.38 -9.81 -5.64
C ILE A 139 -0.11 -10.03 -5.39
N ARG A 140 -0.60 -11.23 -5.67
CA ARG A 140 -2.02 -11.58 -5.53
C ARG A 140 -2.19 -12.96 -4.90
N ASN A 141 -3.17 -13.07 -4.03
CA ASN A 141 -3.64 -14.31 -3.44
C ASN A 141 -4.89 -14.75 -4.19
N GLU A 142 -4.80 -15.90 -4.83
CA GLU A 142 -5.94 -16.56 -5.46
C GLU A 142 -6.80 -17.23 -4.39
N THR A 143 -8.09 -16.96 -4.39
CA THR A 143 -9.08 -17.65 -3.57
C THR A 143 -10.12 -18.32 -4.47
N LYS A 144 -11.05 -19.09 -3.89
CA LYS A 144 -12.07 -19.80 -4.69
C LYS A 144 -12.93 -18.88 -5.55
N ASP A 145 -13.18 -17.66 -5.07
CA ASP A 145 -14.15 -16.74 -5.67
C ASP A 145 -13.49 -15.50 -6.32
N THR A 146 -12.26 -15.15 -5.94
CA THR A 146 -11.63 -13.88 -6.35
C THR A 146 -10.10 -13.87 -6.18
N TYR A 147 -9.49 -12.72 -6.47
CA TYR A 147 -8.11 -12.41 -6.11
C TYR A 147 -8.08 -11.32 -5.04
N ILE A 148 -7.32 -11.56 -3.98
CA ILE A 148 -6.91 -10.54 -3.01
C ILE A 148 -5.57 -9.98 -3.47
N VAL A 149 -5.42 -8.66 -3.50
CA VAL A 149 -4.20 -8.00 -4.01
C VAL A 149 -3.43 -7.38 -2.86
N TYR A 150 -2.10 -7.56 -2.84
CA TYR A 150 -1.24 -7.01 -1.79
C TYR A 150 -0.34 -5.91 -2.36
N PRO A 151 -0.77 -4.64 -2.34
CA PRO A 151 0.02 -3.54 -2.86
C PRO A 151 1.28 -3.30 -2.02
N GLN A 152 2.43 -3.23 -2.69
CA GLN A 152 3.70 -2.88 -2.08
C GLN A 152 4.25 -1.63 -2.76
N TYR A 153 4.42 -0.58 -1.98
CA TYR A 153 5.09 0.66 -2.39
C TYR A 153 6.32 0.77 -1.53
N PHE A 154 7.47 0.98 -2.17
CA PHE A 154 8.74 1.04 -1.46
C PHE A 154 9.32 2.44 -1.52
N TYR A 155 10.07 2.81 -0.50
CA TYR A 155 10.98 3.96 -0.52
C TYR A 155 12.36 3.55 0.00
N ARG A 156 13.34 4.43 -0.21
CA ARG A 156 14.70 4.26 0.33
C ARG A 156 14.95 5.33 1.39
N PRO A 157 15.17 4.97 2.66
CA PRO A 157 15.29 5.96 3.74
C PRO A 157 16.58 6.78 3.66
N SER A 158 17.66 6.20 3.12
CA SER A 158 18.93 6.87 2.93
C SER A 158 19.72 6.26 1.77
N PRO A 159 20.70 6.97 1.17
CA PRO A 159 21.48 6.46 0.05
C PRO A 159 22.10 5.09 0.34
N GLY A 160 21.81 4.10 -0.49
CA GLY A 160 22.32 2.72 -0.34
C GLY A 160 21.62 1.85 0.70
N ALA A 161 20.64 2.37 1.46
CA ALA A 161 19.84 1.56 2.37
C ALA A 161 18.90 0.62 1.59
N LYS A 162 18.46 -0.49 2.20
CA LYS A 162 17.47 -1.40 1.62
C LYS A 162 16.13 -0.67 1.36
N LEU A 163 15.45 -1.00 0.26
CA LEU A 163 14.07 -0.59 0.03
C LEU A 163 13.12 -1.17 1.09
N GLU A 164 12.36 -0.30 1.75
CA GLU A 164 11.37 -0.62 2.79
C GLU A 164 9.97 -0.14 2.38
N ILE A 165 8.95 -0.65 3.06
CA ILE A 165 7.52 -0.40 2.80
C ILE A 165 7.02 0.83 3.57
#